data_AF-A0A3D0T728-F1
#
_entry.id   AF-A0A3D0T728-F1
#
_cell.length_a   1.000
_cell.length_b   1.000
_cell.length_c   1.000
_cell.angle_alpha   90.00
_cell.angle_beta   90.00
_cell.angle_gamma   90.00
#
_symmetry.space_group_name_H-M   'P 1'
#
loop_
_entity.id
_entity.type
_entity.pdbx_description
1 polymer ?
#
loop_
_entity_poly.entity_id
_entity_poly.type
_entity_poly.pdbx_seq_one_letter_code
_entity_poly.pdbx_strand_id
1 'polypeptide(L)' 'SDSRIDPNLVTQTEPGDLFICRNAGNVVPPHSNQTGGMTASIEFAVAALGVTHIVVCGHSDCGAMKGAIAPEALTSLP' A
#
# COMPACT_ATOMS: atom_id res chain seq x y z
N SER A 1 1.44 6.25 -5.79
CA SER A 1 0.63 6.26 -4.55
C SER A 1 -0.31 7.45 -4.63
N ASP A 2 -1.56 7.33 -4.17
CA ASP A 2 -2.56 8.38 -4.33
C ASP A 2 -2.47 9.44 -3.22
N SER A 3 -2.16 10.69 -3.57
CA SER A 3 -1.94 11.77 -2.59
C SER A 3 -3.18 12.20 -1.82
N ARG A 4 -4.39 11.78 -2.23
CA ARG A 4 -5.65 12.13 -1.54
C ARG A 4 -5.86 11.36 -0.24
N ILE A 5 -5.13 10.27 -0.04
CA ILE A 5 -5.26 9.41 1.14
C ILE A 5 -4.19 9.74 2.18
N ASP A 6 -4.66 10.13 3.36
CA ASP A 6 -3.88 10.20 4.60
C ASP A 6 -4.49 9.22 5.62
N PRO A 7 -3.83 8.08 5.89
CA PRO A 7 -4.36 7.09 6.83
C PRO A 7 -4.61 7.68 8.22
N ASN A 8 -3.70 8.52 8.74
CA ASN A 8 -3.83 9.04 10.09
C ASN A 8 -5.05 9.96 10.24
N LEU A 9 -5.28 10.81 9.23
CA LEU A 9 -6.46 11.67 9.21
C LEU A 9 -7.76 10.85 9.13
N VAL A 10 -7.80 9.78 8.31
CA VAL A 10 -9.00 8.95 8.15
C VAL A 10 -9.32 8.15 9.40
N THR A 11 -8.31 7.63 10.09
CA THR A 11 -8.49 6.79 11.29
C THR A 11 -8.41 7.55 12.60
N GLN A 12 -8.12 8.86 12.56
CA GLN A 12 -7.93 9.70 13.75
C GLN A 12 -6.84 9.13 14.69
N THR A 13 -5.70 8.76 14.11
CA THR A 13 -4.56 8.16 14.82
C THR A 13 -3.38 9.13 14.90
N GLU A 14 -2.56 8.95 15.93
CA GLU A 14 -1.37 9.76 16.19
C GLU A 14 -0.12 9.16 15.53
N PRO A 15 0.96 9.95 15.33
CA PRO A 15 2.23 9.42 14.88
C PRO A 15 2.76 8.30 15.79
N GLY A 16 3.02 7.14 15.21
CA GLY A 16 3.47 5.95 15.93
C GLY A 16 2.39 4.88 16.13
N ASP A 17 1.11 5.24 16.03
CA ASP A 17 0.01 4.28 16.14
C ASP A 17 -0.06 3.35 14.92
N LEU A 18 0.29 3.88 13.74
CA LEU A 18 0.26 3.16 12.47
C LEU A 18 1.65 3.03 11.85
N PHE A 19 2.04 1.79 11.51
CA PHE A 19 3.17 1.53 10.63
C PHE A 19 2.68 1.52 9.17
N ILE A 20 2.89 2.64 8.47
CA ILE A 20 2.23 2.90 7.18
C ILE A 20 3.14 2.52 5.99
N CYS A 21 2.68 1.60 5.16
CA CYS A 21 3.28 1.26 3.86
C CYS A 21 2.39 1.77 2.72
N ARG A 22 2.98 2.40 1.69
CA ARG A 22 2.21 2.95 0.56
C ARG A 22 2.87 2.66 -0.78
N ASN A 23 2.08 2.18 -1.74
CA ASN A 23 2.45 2.08 -3.14
C ASN A 23 1.25 2.43 -4.04
N ALA A 24 1.43 2.45 -5.36
CA ALA A 24 0.32 2.64 -6.28
C ALA A 24 -0.60 1.41 -6.24
N GLY A 25 -1.87 1.62 -5.88
CA GLY A 25 -2.87 0.55 -5.85
C GLY A 25 -2.85 -0.33 -4.61
N ASN A 26 -2.14 0.05 -3.54
CA ASN A 26 -2.13 -0.65 -2.25
C ASN A 26 -1.91 -2.17 -2.39
N VAL A 27 -1.00 -2.54 -3.29
CA VAL A 27 -0.74 -3.93 -3.70
C VAL A 27 0.28 -4.57 -2.77
N VAL A 28 -0.03 -5.78 -2.31
CA VAL A 28 0.93 -6.66 -1.64
C VAL A 28 1.31 -7.76 -2.63
N PRO A 29 2.56 -7.79 -3.13
CA PRO A 29 2.98 -8.85 -4.03
C PRO A 29 3.02 -10.20 -3.30
N PRO A 30 2.86 -11.33 -4.02
CA PRO A 30 3.07 -12.66 -3.45
C PRO A 30 4.46 -12.78 -2.82
N HIS A 31 4.56 -13.60 -1.77
CA HIS A 31 5.85 -13.90 -1.17
C HIS A 31 6.81 -14.52 -2.21
N SER A 32 8.06 -14.08 -2.21
CA SER A 32 9.12 -14.60 -3.06
C SER A 32 10.46 -14.52 -2.32
N ASN A 33 11.47 -15.27 -2.80
CA ASN A 33 12.84 -15.21 -2.27
C ASN A 33 13.57 -13.91 -2.61
N GLN A 34 12.96 -13.00 -3.38
CA GLN A 34 13.48 -11.67 -3.65
C GLN A 34 12.79 -10.64 -2.74
N THR A 35 13.60 -9.82 -2.08
CA THR A 35 13.09 -8.83 -1.12
C THR A 35 12.57 -7.60 -1.83
N GLY A 36 11.25 -7.44 -1.89
CA GLY A 36 10.59 -6.19 -2.27
C GLY A 36 10.34 -5.30 -1.05
N GLY A 37 10.23 -3.98 -1.26
CA GLY A 37 10.01 -3.02 -0.18
C GLY A 37 8.79 -3.35 0.69
N MET A 38 7.66 -3.75 0.08
CA MET A 38 6.46 -4.14 0.83
C MET A 38 6.68 -5.39 1.69
N THR A 39 7.35 -6.42 1.15
CA THR A 39 7.65 -7.66 1.86
C THR A 39 8.54 -7.39 3.07
N ALA A 40 9.62 -6.63 2.89
CA ALA A 40 10.53 -6.25 3.98
C ALA A 40 9.82 -5.43 5.05
N SER A 41 8.97 -4.47 4.67
CA SER A 41 8.22 -3.64 5.61
C SER A 41 7.20 -4.45 6.43
N ILE A 42 6.50 -5.39 5.81
CA ILE A 42 5.58 -6.29 6.52
C ILE A 42 6.35 -7.21 7.48
N GLU A 43 7.46 -7.79 7.04
CA GLU A 43 8.31 -8.64 7.88
C GLU A 43 8.85 -7.86 9.10
N PHE A 44 9.32 -6.63 8.89
CA PHE A 44 9.76 -5.77 9.99
C PHE A 44 8.62 -5.40 10.95
N ALA A 45 7.45 -5.03 10.43
CA ALA A 45 6.30 -4.68 11.25
C ALA A 45 5.87 -5.85 12.17
N VAL A 46 5.84 -7.07 11.64
CA VAL A 46 5.43 -8.25 12.42
C VAL A 46 6.56 -8.75 13.31
N ALA A 47 7.74 -9.02 12.76
CA ALA A 47 8.81 -9.70 13.48
C ALA A 47 9.60 -8.79 14.43
N ALA A 48 9.75 -7.50 14.09
CA ALA A 48 10.53 -6.56 14.90
C ALA A 48 9.64 -5.64 15.76
N LEU A 49 8.50 -5.16 15.23
CA LEU A 49 7.61 -4.24 15.96
C LEU A 49 6.46 -4.94 16.68
N GLY A 50 6.21 -6.22 16.42
CA GLY A 50 5.15 -6.99 17.08
C GLY A 50 3.73 -6.59 16.65
N VAL A 51 3.56 -6.02 15.45
CA VAL A 51 2.24 -5.66 14.92
C VAL A 51 1.39 -6.92 14.73
N THR A 52 0.19 -6.94 15.31
CA THR A 52 -0.75 -8.07 15.25
C THR A 52 -1.89 -7.87 14.24
N HIS A 53 -2.11 -6.64 13.77
CA HIS A 53 -3.18 -6.29 12.85
C HIS A 53 -2.62 -5.67 11.58
N ILE A 54 -3.01 -6.21 10.42
CA ILE A 54 -2.66 -5.69 9.10
C ILE A 54 -3.93 -5.31 8.38
N VAL A 55 -3.97 -4.10 7.82
CA VAL A 55 -5.09 -3.57 7.03
C VAL A 55 -4.62 -3.25 5.62
N VAL A 56 -5.24 -3.87 4.62
CA VAL A 56 -5.07 -3.47 3.21
C VAL A 56 -6.16 -2.45 2.88
N CYS A 57 -5.78 -1.17 2.85
CA CYS A 57 -6.72 -0.07 2.63
C CYS A 57 -6.75 0.33 1.14
N GLY A 58 -7.84 -0.03 0.45
CA GLY A 58 -8.16 0.51 -0.86
C GLY A 58 -8.85 1.87 -0.78
N HIS A 59 -9.13 2.49 -1.92
CA HIS A 59 -9.87 3.75 -1.96
C HIS A 59 -10.65 3.93 -3.27
N SER A 60 -11.66 4.80 -3.25
CA SER A 60 -12.43 5.15 -4.44
C SER A 60 -11.55 5.85 -5.48
N ASP A 61 -11.92 5.68 -6.76
CA ASP A 61 -11.24 6.30 -7.88
C ASP A 61 -9.71 6.07 -7.94
N CYS A 62 -9.25 4.88 -7.54
CA CYS A 62 -7.83 4.54 -7.58
C CYS A 62 -7.29 4.51 -9.02
N GLY A 63 -6.34 5.40 -9.34
CA GLY A 63 -5.73 5.48 -10.67
C GLY A 63 -5.01 4.19 -11.08
N ALA A 64 -4.35 3.50 -10.13
CA ALA A 64 -3.70 2.22 -10.41
C ALA A 64 -4.71 1.14 -10.81
N MET A 65 -5.88 1.09 -10.16
CA MET A 65 -6.93 0.13 -10.50
C MET A 65 -7.58 0.47 -11.83
N LYS A 66 -7.81 1.75 -12.13
CA LYS A 66 -8.29 2.21 -13.45
C LYS A 66 -7.35 1.76 -14.58
N GLY A 67 -6.04 1.92 -14.36
CA GLY A 67 -5.03 1.43 -15.30
C GLY A 67 -5.00 -0.10 -15.43
N ALA A 68 -5.17 -0.82 -14.32
CA ALA A 68 -5.18 -2.28 -14.33
C ALA A 68 -6.37 -2.89 -15.08
N ILE A 69 -7.55 -2.27 -15.00
CA ILE A 69 -8.77 -2.76 -15.68
C ILE A 69 -8.89 -2.32 -17.14
N ALA A 70 -8.17 -1.27 -17.55
CA ALA A 70 -8.13 -0.78 -18.93
C ALA A 70 -6.68 -0.45 -19.36
N PRO A 71 -5.79 -1.45 -19.50
CA PRO A 71 -4.37 -1.22 -19.82
C PRO A 71 -4.14 -0.48 -21.14
N GLU A 72 -5.04 -0.64 -22.11
CA GLU A 72 -5.00 0.04 -23.41
C GLU A 72 -5.03 1.57 -23.28
N ALA A 73 -5.67 2.10 -22.22
CA ALA A 73 -5.74 3.53 -21.93
C ALA A 73 -4.39 4.09 -21.43
N LEU A 74 -3.43 3.23 -21.11
CA LEU A 74 -2.10 3.61 -20.61
C LEU A 74 -1.04 3.67 -21.70
N THR A 75 -1.38 3.34 -22.94
CA THR A 75 -0.41 3.21 -24.05
C THR A 75 0.34 4.49 -24.40
N SER A 76 -0.19 5.66 -24.02
CA SER A 76 0.46 6.97 -24.19
C SER A 76 1.31 7.41 -22.99
N LEU A 77 1.30 6.64 -21.89
CA LEU A 77 2.15 6.93 -20.73
C LEU A 77 3.59 6.47 -21.03
N PRO A 78 4.59 7.20 -20.51
CA PRO A 78 6.00 6.83 -20.66
C PRO A 78 6.34 5.52 -19.96
#